data_AF-A0AB33Z3F0-F1
#
_entry.id   AF-A0AB33Z3F0-F1
#
_cell.length_a   1.000
_cell.length_b   1.000
_cell.length_c   1.000
_cell.angle_alpha   90.00
_cell.angle_beta   90.00
_cell.angle_gamma   90.00
#
_symmetry.space_group_name_H-M   'P 1'
#
loop_
_entity.id
_entity.type
_entity.pdbx_description
1 polymer ?
#
loop_
_entity_poly.entity_id
_entity_poly.type
_entity_poly.pdbx_seq_one_letter_code
_entity_poly.pdbx_strand_id
1 'polypeptide(L)'
;MPEWLTDLNKIGSISSILGLIVTIFIFVEARKIRNSFLRRARLPEINKELAKATSNVSDQLKNWGEDKTPALEAFSNVKALLENIKPKLPSEEKNKVKDYLSRLQPKKYLFVNTSLAELGEDSAWELYTELSGLVTSLQQLAKDSKWD
;
A
#
# COMPACT_ATOMS: atom_id res chain seq x y z
N MET A 1 12.12 49.03 -28.66
CA MET A 1 10.98 48.90 -27.72
C MET A 1 11.37 49.61 -26.43
N PRO A 2 10.45 50.33 -25.76
CA PRO A 2 10.75 51.01 -24.50
C PRO A 2 11.24 50.04 -23.41
N GLU A 3 12.27 50.42 -22.66
CA GLU A 3 12.90 49.54 -21.64
C GLU A 3 11.93 49.12 -20.53
N TRP A 4 10.97 49.98 -20.19
CA TRP A 4 9.94 49.67 -19.19
C TRP A 4 9.03 48.48 -19.59
N LEU A 5 8.81 48.26 -20.90
CA LEU A 5 8.03 47.11 -21.40
C LEU A 5 8.83 45.80 -21.30
N THR A 6 10.16 45.86 -21.48
CA THR A 6 11.01 44.68 -21.31
C THR A 6 11.14 44.26 -19.85
N ASP A 7 11.15 45.22 -18.92
CA ASP A 7 11.21 44.92 -17.48
C ASP A 7 9.88 44.37 -16.95
N LEU A 8 8.74 44.89 -17.41
CA LEU A 8 7.42 44.31 -17.10
C LEU A 8 7.29 42.85 -17.57
N ASN A 9 7.77 42.54 -18.78
CA ASN A 9 7.74 41.16 -19.30
C ASN A 9 8.64 40.22 -18.50
N LYS A 10 9.83 40.68 -18.06
CA LYS A 10 10.72 39.90 -17.20
C LYS A 10 10.08 39.63 -15.83
N ILE A 11 9.51 40.65 -15.19
CA ILE A 11 8.82 40.52 -13.90
C ILE A 11 7.63 39.58 -14.04
N GLY A 12 6.79 39.75 -15.07
CA GLY A 12 5.64 38.88 -15.32
C GLY A 12 6.03 37.41 -15.55
N SER A 13 7.15 37.17 -16.26
CA SER A 13 7.67 35.82 -16.47
C SER A 13 8.15 35.18 -15.16
N ILE A 14 8.89 35.93 -14.33
CA ILE A 14 9.35 35.46 -13.01
C ILE A 14 8.16 35.17 -12.08
N SER A 15 7.20 36.08 -12.01
CA SER A 15 5.98 35.91 -11.21
C SER A 15 5.16 34.70 -11.66
N SER A 16 5.09 34.41 -12.96
CA SER A 16 4.39 33.24 -13.50
C SER A 16 5.07 31.92 -13.09
N ILE A 17 6.41 31.87 -13.15
CA ILE A 17 7.19 30.70 -12.69
C ILE A 17 6.98 30.48 -11.19
N LEU A 18 7.06 31.54 -10.39
CA LEU A 18 6.82 31.45 -8.95
C LEU A 18 5.38 31.01 -8.64
N GLY A 19 4.40 31.54 -9.35
CA GLY A 19 2.99 31.14 -9.23
C GLY A 19 2.77 29.66 -9.56
N LEU A 20 3.46 29.14 -10.58
CA LEU A 20 3.42 27.72 -10.92
C LEU A 20 4.04 26.85 -9.82
N ILE A 21 5.18 27.24 -9.25
CA ILE A 21 5.83 26.52 -8.15
C ILE A 21 4.91 26.44 -6.92
N VAL A 22 4.30 27.57 -6.53
CA VAL A 22 3.35 27.62 -5.42
C VAL A 22 2.14 26.74 -5.70
N THR A 23 1.63 26.74 -6.94
CA THR A 23 0.50 25.89 -7.34
C THR A 23 0.84 24.41 -7.22
N ILE A 24 2.02 23.98 -7.69
CA ILE A 24 2.50 22.60 -7.55
C ILE A 24 2.61 22.23 -6.07
N PHE A 25 3.16 23.12 -5.24
CA PHE A 25 3.29 22.90 -3.80
C PHE A 25 1.93 22.70 -3.13
N ILE A 26 0.96 23.60 -3.37
CA ILE A 26 -0.40 23.49 -2.82
C ILE A 26 -1.08 22.21 -3.31
N PHE A 27 -0.90 21.83 -4.58
CA PHE A 27 -1.46 20.60 -5.13
C PHE A 27 -0.92 19.36 -4.41
N VAL A 28 0.39 19.33 -4.12
CA VAL A 28 1.01 18.24 -3.36
C VAL A 28 0.43 18.18 -1.93
N GLU A 29 0.26 19.31 -1.25
CA GLU A 29 -0.27 19.31 0.11
C GLU A 29 -1.76 18.97 0.19
N ALA A 30 -2.56 19.47 -0.76
CA ALA A 30 -3.95 19.06 -0.89
C ALA A 30 -4.08 17.55 -1.10
N ARG A 31 -3.17 16.95 -1.89
CA ARG A 31 -3.13 15.50 -2.11
C ARG A 31 -2.73 14.74 -0.85
N LYS A 32 -1.76 15.22 -0.07
CA LYS A 32 -1.39 14.63 1.23
C LYS A 32 -2.56 14.65 2.22
N ILE A 33 -3.25 15.78 2.33
CA ILE A 33 -4.40 15.96 3.22
C ILE A 33 -5.52 15.00 2.82
N ARG A 34 -5.87 14.94 1.53
CA ARG A 34 -6.88 14.00 1.02
C ARG A 34 -6.52 12.55 1.35
N ASN A 35 -5.27 12.16 1.17
CA ASN A 35 -4.80 10.82 1.50
C ASN A 35 -4.89 10.53 3.01
N SER A 36 -4.63 11.52 3.87
CA SER A 36 -4.78 11.39 5.32
C SER A 36 -6.23 11.09 5.71
N PHE A 37 -7.20 11.84 5.16
CA PHE A 37 -8.63 11.59 5.40
C PHE A 37 -9.09 10.22 4.90
N LEU A 38 -8.67 9.84 3.68
CA LEU A 38 -8.98 8.51 3.14
C LEU A 38 -8.39 7.39 4.00
N ARG A 39 -7.17 7.59 4.52
CA ARG A 39 -6.51 6.66 5.44
C ARG A 39 -7.33 6.49 6.73
N ARG A 40 -7.71 7.59 7.38
CA ARG A 40 -8.48 7.57 8.63
C ARG A 40 -9.83 6.87 8.49
N ALA A 41 -10.53 7.07 7.37
CA ALA A 41 -11.83 6.46 7.14
C ALA A 41 -11.77 4.99 6.69
N ARG A 42 -10.85 4.65 5.76
CA ARG A 42 -10.82 3.32 5.11
C ARG A 42 -9.91 2.30 5.78
N LEU A 43 -8.83 2.71 6.46
CA LEU A 43 -7.93 1.75 7.12
C LEU A 43 -8.65 0.86 8.15
N PRO A 44 -9.54 1.38 9.02
CA PRO A 44 -10.20 0.54 10.01
C PRO A 44 -11.08 -0.55 9.38
N GLU A 45 -11.75 -0.24 8.27
CA GLU A 45 -12.60 -1.18 7.52
C GLU A 45 -11.74 -2.27 6.87
N ILE A 46 -10.72 -1.87 6.11
CA ILE A 46 -9.82 -2.81 5.42
C ILE A 46 -9.06 -3.69 6.42
N ASN A 47 -8.71 -3.17 7.60
CA ASN A 47 -8.06 -3.96 8.63
C ASN A 47 -8.95 -5.06 9.21
N LYS A 48 -10.26 -4.83 9.31
CA LYS A 48 -11.21 -5.89 9.72
C LYS A 48 -11.27 -6.98 8.66
N GLU A 49 -11.32 -6.61 7.39
CA GLU A 49 -11.29 -7.55 6.27
C GLU A 49 -9.99 -8.33 6.22
N LEU A 50 -8.83 -7.66 6.36
CA LEU A 50 -7.51 -8.29 6.41
C LEU A 50 -7.37 -9.26 7.59
N ALA A 51 -7.87 -8.90 8.77
CA ALA A 51 -7.84 -9.79 9.93
C ALA A 51 -8.69 -11.05 9.69
N LYS A 52 -9.88 -10.90 9.11
CA LYS A 52 -10.75 -12.02 8.74
C LYS A 52 -10.10 -12.90 7.66
N ALA A 53 -9.52 -12.29 6.63
CA ALA A 53 -8.82 -13.00 5.56
C ALA A 53 -7.60 -13.76 6.11
N THR A 54 -6.85 -13.18 7.03
CA THR A 54 -5.70 -13.82 7.68
C THR A 54 -6.11 -14.99 8.57
N SER A 55 -7.22 -14.87 9.31
CA SER A 55 -7.80 -16.00 10.04
C SER A 55 -8.16 -17.13 9.09
N ASN A 56 -8.79 -16.80 7.94
CA ASN A 56 -9.12 -17.81 6.94
C ASN A 56 -7.87 -18.49 6.37
N VAL A 57 -6.75 -17.77 6.15
CA VAL A 57 -5.47 -18.39 5.75
C VAL A 57 -5.04 -19.44 6.79
N SER A 58 -5.07 -19.10 8.08
CA SER A 58 -4.72 -20.04 9.16
C SER A 58 -5.59 -21.29 9.16
N ASP A 59 -6.89 -21.13 8.95
CA ASP A 59 -7.83 -22.25 8.94
C ASP A 59 -7.64 -23.16 7.73
N GLN A 60 -7.41 -22.60 6.55
CA GLN A 60 -7.14 -23.39 5.34
C GLN A 60 -5.75 -24.05 5.37
N LEU A 61 -4.76 -23.42 6.01
CA LEU A 61 -3.40 -23.98 6.13
C LEU A 61 -3.37 -25.29 6.92
N LYS A 62 -4.27 -25.49 7.89
CA LYS A 62 -4.34 -26.72 8.69
C LYS A 62 -4.65 -27.96 7.85
N ASN A 63 -5.33 -27.77 6.71
CA ASN A 63 -5.75 -28.86 5.81
C ASN A 63 -4.86 -28.94 4.55
N TRP A 64 -3.68 -28.29 4.57
CA TRP A 64 -2.80 -28.20 3.42
C TRP A 64 -2.43 -29.56 2.81
N GLY A 65 -2.21 -30.57 3.65
CA GLY A 65 -1.88 -31.92 3.23
C GLY A 65 -2.99 -32.66 2.46
N GLU A 66 -4.25 -32.25 2.62
CA GLU A 66 -5.39 -32.82 1.88
C GLU A 66 -5.61 -32.07 0.57
N ASP A 67 -5.73 -30.74 0.64
CA ASP A 67 -5.85 -29.86 -0.51
C ASP A 67 -5.27 -28.47 -0.19
N LYS A 68 -4.24 -28.08 -0.93
CA LYS A 68 -3.62 -26.75 -0.79
C LYS A 68 -4.42 -25.63 -1.47
N THR A 69 -5.35 -25.95 -2.37
CA THR A 69 -6.08 -24.97 -3.19
C THR A 69 -6.80 -23.90 -2.35
N PRO A 70 -7.57 -24.26 -1.30
CA PRO A 70 -8.24 -23.28 -0.45
C PRO A 70 -7.28 -22.33 0.25
N ALA A 71 -6.10 -22.82 0.66
CA ALA A 71 -5.07 -21.99 1.28
C ALA A 71 -4.48 -20.99 0.27
N LEU A 72 -4.22 -21.42 -0.96
CA LEU A 72 -3.75 -20.54 -2.04
C LEU A 72 -4.78 -19.47 -2.42
N GLU A 73 -6.06 -19.81 -2.44
CA GLU A 73 -7.15 -18.86 -2.63
C GLU A 73 -7.21 -17.84 -1.48
N ALA A 74 -7.06 -18.31 -0.24
CA ALA A 74 -7.01 -17.43 0.92
C ALA A 74 -5.83 -16.44 0.85
N PHE A 75 -4.63 -16.90 0.46
CA PHE A 75 -3.48 -16.03 0.20
C PHE A 75 -3.73 -15.04 -0.93
N SER A 76 -4.40 -15.46 -2.00
CA SER A 76 -4.76 -14.59 -3.13
C SER A 76 -5.71 -13.47 -2.70
N ASN A 77 -6.68 -13.77 -1.83
CA ASN A 77 -7.58 -12.78 -1.26
C ASN A 77 -6.85 -11.76 -0.39
N VAL A 78 -5.96 -12.23 0.50
CA VAL A 78 -5.10 -11.35 1.31
C VAL A 78 -4.26 -10.45 0.42
N LYS A 79 -3.64 -11.01 -0.63
CA LYS A 79 -2.84 -10.25 -1.59
C LYS A 79 -3.64 -9.09 -2.20
N ALA A 80 -4.86 -9.34 -2.65
CA ALA A 80 -5.71 -8.32 -3.24
C ALA A 80 -6.03 -7.18 -2.25
N LEU A 81 -6.31 -7.52 -0.98
CA LEU A 81 -6.53 -6.53 0.08
C LEU A 81 -5.28 -5.70 0.37
N LEU A 82 -4.10 -6.35 0.42
CA LEU A 82 -2.83 -5.67 0.62
C LEU A 82 -2.45 -4.75 -0.55
N GLU A 83 -2.71 -5.16 -1.79
CA GLU A 83 -2.50 -4.31 -2.96
C GLU A 83 -3.42 -3.08 -2.95
N ASN A 84 -4.67 -3.25 -2.47
CA ASN A 84 -5.63 -2.16 -2.35
C ASN A 84 -5.27 -1.15 -1.26
N ILE A 85 -4.73 -1.61 -0.12
CA ILE A 85 -4.38 -0.74 1.01
C ILE A 85 -3.02 -0.06 0.81
N LYS A 86 -2.06 -0.71 0.14
CA LYS A 86 -0.70 -0.21 -0.11
C LYS A 86 -0.60 1.26 -0.54
N PRO A 87 -1.38 1.78 -1.51
CA PRO A 87 -1.27 3.19 -1.91
C PRO A 87 -1.78 4.19 -0.85
N LYS A 88 -2.50 3.72 0.17
CA LYS A 88 -3.10 4.54 1.23
C LYS A 88 -2.25 4.56 2.51
N LEU A 89 -1.21 3.72 2.57
CA LEU A 89 -0.34 3.60 3.73
C LEU A 89 0.76 4.66 3.74
N PRO A 90 1.28 5.03 4.93
CA PRO A 90 2.51 5.79 5.06
C PRO A 90 3.69 5.01 4.46
N SER A 91 4.79 5.72 4.19
CA SER A 91 5.96 5.15 3.52
C SER A 91 6.53 3.92 4.23
N GLU A 92 6.53 3.88 5.56
CA GLU A 92 7.07 2.78 6.34
C GLU A 92 6.26 1.48 6.16
N GLU A 93 4.95 1.53 6.42
CA GLU A 93 4.07 0.37 6.31
C GLU A 93 3.85 -0.04 4.86
N LYS A 94 3.87 0.94 3.94
CA LYS A 94 3.87 0.67 2.50
C LYS A 94 5.06 -0.17 2.09
N ASN A 95 6.25 0.07 2.67
CA ASN A 95 7.43 -0.75 2.40
C ASN A 95 7.27 -2.15 3.00
N LYS A 96 6.79 -2.29 4.24
CA LYS A 96 6.50 -3.60 4.86
C LYS A 96 5.52 -4.44 4.01
N VAL A 97 4.43 -3.82 3.54
CA VAL A 97 3.47 -4.48 2.63
C VAL A 97 4.11 -4.84 1.30
N LYS A 98 4.93 -3.96 0.72
CA LYS A 98 5.64 -4.23 -0.54
C LYS A 98 6.58 -5.42 -0.41
N ASP A 99 7.32 -5.50 0.69
CA ASP A 99 8.27 -6.57 0.96
C ASP A 99 7.54 -7.90 1.13
N TYR A 100 6.45 -7.92 1.91
CA TYR A 100 5.60 -9.10 2.03
C TYR A 100 5.03 -9.57 0.68
N LEU A 101 4.47 -8.67 -0.12
CA LEU A 101 3.95 -9.00 -1.46
C LEU A 101 5.04 -9.58 -2.38
N SER A 102 6.29 -9.11 -2.24
CA SER A 102 7.42 -9.62 -3.01
C SER A 102 7.89 -11.01 -2.55
N ARG A 103 7.68 -11.38 -1.28
CA ARG A 103 7.93 -12.73 -0.76
C ARG A 103 6.81 -13.69 -1.13
N LEU A 104 5.55 -13.23 -1.05
CA LEU A 104 4.37 -14.01 -1.38
C LEU A 104 4.32 -14.40 -2.87
N GLN A 105 4.74 -13.49 -3.76
CA GLN A 105 4.95 -13.79 -5.17
C GLN A 105 6.30 -13.23 -5.63
N PRO A 106 7.37 -14.02 -5.50
CA PRO A 106 8.68 -13.60 -5.97
C PRO A 106 8.64 -13.37 -7.48
N LYS A 107 9.37 -12.34 -7.92
CA LYS A 107 9.51 -12.05 -9.34
C LYS A 107 10.50 -13.04 -9.94
N LYS A 108 10.04 -13.91 -10.83
CA LYS A 108 10.89 -14.81 -11.62
C LYS A 108 11.63 -14.04 -12.72
N TYR A 109 11.00 -12.99 -13.27
CA TYR A 109 11.58 -12.04 -14.23
C TYR A 109 11.08 -10.61 -13.97
N LEU A 110 11.66 -9.60 -14.66
CA LEU A 110 11.36 -8.17 -14.47
C LEU A 110 9.84 -7.85 -14.44
N PHE A 111 9.04 -8.62 -15.18
CA PHE A 111 7.58 -8.49 -15.30
C PHE A 111 6.78 -9.77 -15.02
N VAL A 112 7.43 -10.88 -14.66
CA VAL A 112 6.74 -12.17 -14.45
C VAL A 112 6.83 -12.56 -12.99
N ASN A 113 5.68 -12.60 -12.32
CA ASN A 113 5.56 -13.08 -10.95
C ASN A 113 5.45 -14.61 -10.96
N THR A 114 6.07 -15.27 -9.98
CA THR A 114 5.86 -16.69 -9.72
C THR A 114 4.41 -16.93 -9.29
N SER A 115 3.85 -18.07 -9.71
CA SER A 115 2.51 -18.48 -9.31
C SER A 115 2.49 -18.87 -7.84
N LEU A 116 1.42 -18.52 -7.14
CA LEU A 116 1.16 -19.01 -5.78
C LEU A 116 1.06 -20.55 -5.74
N ALA A 117 0.78 -21.20 -6.88
CA ALA A 117 0.71 -22.65 -6.99
C ALA A 117 2.02 -23.38 -6.63
N GLU A 118 3.17 -22.69 -6.72
CA GLU A 118 4.50 -23.24 -6.41
C GLU A 118 4.83 -23.18 -4.90
N LEU A 119 3.95 -22.64 -4.06
CA LEU A 119 4.17 -22.54 -2.62
C LEU A 119 4.19 -23.94 -1.96
N GLY A 120 5.17 -24.18 -1.09
CA GLY A 120 5.25 -25.35 -0.20
C GLY A 120 4.62 -25.08 1.17
N GLU A 121 4.30 -26.14 1.93
CA GLU A 121 3.61 -26.04 3.23
C GLU A 121 4.40 -25.22 4.25
N ASP A 122 5.69 -25.53 4.45
CA ASP A 122 6.55 -24.82 5.39
C ASP A 122 6.65 -23.32 5.05
N SER A 123 6.85 -23.01 3.77
CA SER A 123 6.87 -21.63 3.28
C SER A 123 5.53 -20.93 3.45
N ALA A 124 4.42 -21.66 3.35
CA ALA A 124 3.09 -21.11 3.57
C ALA A 124 2.87 -20.73 5.04
N TRP A 125 3.33 -21.57 5.98
CA TRP A 125 3.32 -21.25 7.41
C TRP A 125 4.23 -20.07 7.76
N GLU A 126 5.40 -19.96 7.14
CA GLU A 126 6.28 -18.81 7.29
C GLU A 126 5.61 -17.51 6.81
N LEU A 127 5.04 -17.52 5.60
CA LEU A 127 4.29 -16.39 5.05
C LEU A 127 3.06 -16.03 5.90
N TYR A 128 2.38 -17.00 6.49
CA TYR A 128 1.29 -16.73 7.42
C TYR A 128 1.78 -16.02 8.69
N THR A 129 2.94 -16.45 9.23
CA THR A 129 3.53 -15.84 10.42
C THR A 129 3.89 -14.39 10.17
N GLU A 130 4.53 -14.10 9.03
CA GLU A 130 4.82 -12.74 8.58
C GLU A 130 3.55 -11.91 8.37
N LEU A 131 2.54 -12.50 7.73
CA LEU A 131 1.25 -11.84 7.49
C LEU A 131 0.57 -11.45 8.81
N SER A 132 0.55 -12.33 9.79
CA SER A 132 -0.03 -12.08 11.11
C SER A 132 0.64 -10.88 11.80
N GLY A 133 1.97 -10.81 11.75
CA GLY A 133 2.74 -9.66 12.25
C GLY A 133 2.41 -8.37 11.48
N LEU A 134 2.34 -8.44 10.16
CA LEU A 134 1.99 -7.30 9.30
C LEU A 134 0.58 -6.77 9.59
N VAL A 135 -0.41 -7.65 9.69
CA VAL A 135 -1.80 -7.27 10.02
C VAL A 135 -1.87 -6.63 11.39
N THR A 136 -1.13 -7.15 12.37
CA THR A 136 -1.03 -6.52 13.70
C THR A 136 -0.47 -5.10 13.61
N SER A 137 0.61 -4.90 12.85
CA SER A 137 1.18 -3.56 12.62
C SER A 137 0.18 -2.61 11.95
N LEU A 138 -0.55 -3.07 10.93
CA LEU A 138 -1.56 -2.26 10.24
C LEU A 138 -2.74 -1.91 11.15
N GLN A 139 -3.13 -2.82 12.06
CA GLN A 139 -4.15 -2.55 13.07
C GLN A 139 -3.71 -1.47 14.06
N GLN A 140 -2.46 -1.48 14.52
CA GLN A 140 -1.94 -0.42 15.39
C GLN A 140 -1.91 0.92 14.64
N LEU A 141 -1.41 0.95 13.39
CA LEU A 141 -1.42 2.15 12.57
C LEU A 141 -2.84 2.76 12.43
N ALA A 142 -3.86 1.92 12.25
CA ALA A 142 -5.24 2.41 12.16
C ALA A 142 -5.80 2.92 13.49
N LYS A 143 -5.30 2.45 14.63
CA LYS A 143 -5.64 3.03 15.93
C LYS A 143 -4.98 4.39 16.09
N ASP A 144 -3.70 4.50 15.74
CA ASP A 144 -2.93 5.74 15.84
C ASP A 144 -3.49 6.82 14.90
N SER A 145 -3.84 6.42 13.67
CA SER A 145 -4.48 7.30 12.67
C SER A 145 -5.85 7.86 13.08
N LYS A 146 -6.47 7.40 14.18
CA LYS A 146 -7.70 8.02 14.71
C LYS A 146 -7.41 9.27 15.54
N TRP A 147 -6.22 9.36 16.12
CA TRP A 147 -5.81 10.43 17.02
C TRP A 147 -5.07 11.56 16.28
N ASP A 148 -4.48 11.25 15.12
CA ASP A 148 -4.00 12.22 14.13
C ASP A 148 -5.11 12.76 13.20
#